data_AF-A0A947WBG1-F1
#
_entry.id   AF-A0A947WBG1-F1
#
_cell.length_a   1.000
_cell.length_b   1.000
_cell.length_c   1.000
_cell.angle_alpha   90.00
_cell.angle_beta   90.00
_cell.angle_gamma   90.00
#
_symmetry.space_group_name_H-M   'P 1'
#
loop_
_entity.id
_entity.type
_entity.pdbx_description
1 polymer ?
#
loop_
_entity_poly.entity_id
_entity_poly.type
_entity_poly.pdbx_seq_one_letter_code
_entity_poly.pdbx_strand_id
1 'polypeptide(L)'
;MKKKTEQEAPRNLLKDLCGSDNGLYDYLSRNLYETPMTAISKKDLDALTQEGERNGNFGPAIDKAIFESSQHEGEAAKYAGIIRDLSSKAIGAVQLERQNYEKQGLVDRVASLDHAIEQHKFLSERTEDVLKVASKFYAEKMLELDESTERKERDKKRSHAENEEQVLKKRELAGRNERKRELRKMGRKERKLAKQQDKLDQAASEEQKVARGKKREAAAQEDLRIREKQQQDRNIRQDERSESSS
;
A
#
# COMPACT_ATOMS: atom_id res chain seq x y z
N MET A 1 23.85 -32.34 0.81
CA MET A 1 23.86 -31.11 1.64
C MET A 1 22.85 -30.13 1.07
N LYS A 2 21.72 -29.92 1.74
CA LYS A 2 20.72 -28.92 1.35
C LYS A 2 21.17 -27.58 1.93
N LYS A 3 21.58 -26.64 1.08
CA LYS A 3 21.82 -25.25 1.50
C LYS A 3 20.51 -24.73 2.06
N LYS A 4 20.47 -24.46 3.37
CA LYS A 4 19.45 -23.61 3.98
C LYS A 4 19.57 -22.26 3.28
N THR A 5 18.58 -21.87 2.50
CA THR A 5 18.31 -20.47 2.22
C THR A 5 18.06 -19.82 3.57
N GLU A 6 19.07 -19.13 4.11
CA GLU A 6 18.87 -18.14 5.15
C GLU A 6 17.83 -17.17 4.59
N GLN A 7 16.61 -17.24 5.14
CA GLN A 7 15.67 -16.14 5.00
C GLN A 7 16.32 -14.97 5.73
N GLU A 8 16.99 -14.09 4.98
CA GLU A 8 17.45 -12.81 5.50
C GLU A 8 16.27 -12.16 6.24
N ALA A 9 16.52 -11.71 7.47
CA ALA A 9 15.54 -10.91 8.19
C ALA A 9 15.08 -9.76 7.29
N PRO A 10 13.78 -9.41 7.26
CA PRO A 10 13.29 -8.34 6.41
C PRO A 10 14.08 -7.06 6.72
N ARG A 11 14.94 -6.64 5.79
CA ARG A 11 15.74 -5.43 5.95
C ARG A 11 14.77 -4.25 6.04
N ASN A 12 14.96 -3.41 7.04
CA ASN A 12 14.11 -2.26 7.24
C ASN A 12 14.55 -1.17 6.26
N LEU A 13 13.76 -0.94 5.20
CA LEU A 13 14.01 0.07 4.17
C LEU A 13 14.44 1.41 4.77
N LEU A 14 13.76 1.87 5.82
CA LEU A 14 14.09 3.14 6.43
C LEU A 14 15.47 3.12 7.10
N LYS A 15 15.83 2.00 7.73
CA LYS A 15 17.15 1.80 8.32
C LYS A 15 18.24 1.80 7.25
N ASP A 16 18.00 1.13 6.12
CA ASP A 16 18.93 1.09 5.00
C ASP A 16 19.13 2.49 4.39
N LEU A 17 18.06 3.29 4.28
CA LEU A 17 18.13 4.66 3.77
C LEU A 17 18.82 5.64 4.73
N CYS A 18 18.74 5.41 6.04
CA CYS A 18 19.42 6.23 7.05
C CYS A 18 20.88 5.82 7.26
N GLY A 19 21.29 4.62 6.82
CA GLY A 19 22.63 4.10 7.01
C GLY A 19 23.02 4.03 8.49
N SER A 20 24.14 4.67 8.85
CA SER A 20 24.63 4.74 10.24
C SER A 20 24.05 5.91 11.05
N ASP A 21 23.21 6.76 10.46
CA ASP A 21 22.62 7.91 11.16
C ASP A 21 21.41 7.46 12.01
N ASN A 22 21.71 7.02 13.23
CA ASN A 22 20.70 6.59 14.19
C ASN A 22 19.74 7.72 14.58
N GLY A 23 20.21 8.97 14.62
CA GLY A 23 19.36 10.11 14.98
C GLY A 23 18.29 10.37 13.91
N LEU A 24 18.71 10.34 12.64
CA LEU A 24 17.78 10.45 11.50
C LEU A 24 16.81 9.27 11.44
N TYR A 25 17.29 8.04 11.67
CA TYR A 25 16.43 6.86 11.73
C TYR A 25 15.39 6.95 12.86
N ASP A 26 15.81 7.32 14.07
CA ASP A 26 14.93 7.44 15.23
C ASP A 26 13.86 8.52 15.03
N TYR A 27 14.23 9.64 14.39
CA TYR A 27 13.29 10.68 14.00
C TYR A 27 12.31 10.17 12.94
N LEU A 28 12.80 9.67 11.81
CA LEU A 28 11.95 9.30 10.67
C LEU A 28 11.06 8.09 10.97
N SER A 29 11.51 7.14 11.79
CA SER A 29 10.73 5.95 12.13
C SER A 29 9.46 6.28 12.95
N ARG A 30 9.43 7.45 13.59
CA ARG A 30 8.27 7.95 14.35
C ARG A 30 7.38 8.89 13.54
N ASN A 31 7.93 9.54 12.52
CA ASN A 31 7.28 10.65 11.81
C ASN A 31 6.88 10.30 10.35
N LEU A 32 7.51 9.32 9.70
CA LEU A 32 7.10 8.87 8.37
C LEU A 32 6.02 7.78 8.45
N TYR A 33 5.07 7.85 7.52
CA TYR A 33 3.93 6.94 7.49
C TYR A 33 4.15 5.77 6.51
N GLU A 34 3.85 4.55 6.92
CA GLU A 34 3.87 3.40 5.99
C GLU A 34 2.80 3.52 4.90
N THR A 35 1.67 4.17 5.20
CA THR A 35 0.54 4.38 4.28
C THR A 35 0.24 5.87 4.11
N PRO A 36 1.12 6.64 3.42
CA PRO A 36 1.04 8.09 3.37
C PRO A 36 -0.29 8.58 2.78
N MET A 37 -0.84 7.89 1.77
CA MET A 37 -2.12 8.25 1.13
C MET A 37 -3.34 8.23 2.07
N THR A 38 -3.26 7.50 3.19
CA THR A 38 -4.33 7.44 4.19
C THR A 38 -4.04 8.28 5.43
N ALA A 39 -2.77 8.41 5.80
CA ALA A 39 -2.36 9.11 7.00
C ALA A 39 -2.24 10.62 6.80
N ILE A 40 -1.77 11.04 5.61
CA ILE A 40 -1.50 12.45 5.31
C ILE A 40 -2.78 13.13 4.83
N SER A 41 -2.99 14.35 5.33
CA SER A 41 -4.18 15.13 5.01
C SER A 41 -4.33 15.37 3.50
N LYS A 42 -5.57 15.26 3.02
CA LYS A 42 -5.95 15.61 1.65
C LYS A 42 -6.08 17.11 1.43
N LYS A 43 -6.13 17.91 2.49
CA LYS A 43 -6.16 19.37 2.38
C LYS A 43 -4.87 19.89 1.76
N ASP A 44 -4.97 21.06 1.14
CA ASP A 44 -3.81 21.78 0.61
C ASP A 44 -2.93 22.27 1.75
N LEU A 45 -1.62 22.40 1.47
CA LEU A 45 -0.63 22.85 2.44
C LEU A 45 -1.00 24.19 3.06
N ASP A 46 -1.44 25.16 2.26
CA ASP A 46 -1.84 26.49 2.72
C ASP A 46 -3.01 26.44 3.73
N ALA A 47 -3.98 25.57 3.49
CA ALA A 47 -5.12 25.39 4.40
C ALA A 47 -4.66 24.80 5.75
N LEU A 48 -3.72 23.86 5.72
CA LEU A 48 -3.14 23.27 6.94
C LEU A 48 -2.26 24.27 7.69
N THR A 49 -1.51 25.11 6.99
CA THR A 49 -0.74 26.20 7.60
C THR A 49 -1.65 27.18 8.32
N GLN A 50 -2.75 27.61 7.70
CA GLN A 50 -3.73 28.50 8.34
C GLN A 50 -4.41 27.85 9.56
N GLU A 51 -4.69 26.55 9.51
CA GLU A 51 -5.19 25.82 10.67
C GLU A 51 -4.17 25.81 11.82
N GLY A 52 -2.90 25.54 11.50
CA GLY A 52 -1.78 25.60 12.44
C GLY A 52 -1.61 26.98 13.08
N GLU A 53 -1.77 28.06 12.31
CA GLU A 53 -1.72 29.43 12.84
C GLU A 53 -2.86 29.73 13.83
N ARG A 54 -4.01 29.07 13.70
CA ARG A 54 -5.16 29.25 14.60
C ARG A 54 -5.05 28.41 15.88
N ASN A 55 -4.52 27.19 15.77
CA ASN A 55 -4.56 26.21 16.87
C ASN A 55 -3.17 25.86 17.45
N GLY A 56 -2.09 26.37 16.87
CA GLY A 56 -0.71 26.08 17.26
C GLY A 56 -0.16 24.74 16.76
N ASN A 57 -0.96 23.92 16.08
CA ASN A 57 -0.57 22.59 15.61
C ASN A 57 -0.22 22.60 14.12
N PHE A 58 1.07 22.72 13.82
CA PHE A 58 1.61 22.69 12.46
C PHE A 58 2.00 21.29 11.97
N GLY A 59 1.87 20.25 12.80
CA GLY A 59 2.24 18.88 12.45
C GLY A 59 1.65 18.40 11.11
N PRO A 60 0.32 18.53 10.89
CA PRO A 60 -0.29 18.16 9.62
C PRO A 60 0.27 18.90 8.40
N ALA A 61 0.65 20.18 8.56
CA ALA A 61 1.25 20.96 7.47
C ALA A 61 2.68 20.49 7.18
N ILE A 62 3.45 20.16 8.23
CA ILE A 62 4.80 19.59 8.10
C ILE A 62 4.74 18.24 7.38
N ASP A 63 3.86 17.32 7.81
CA ASP A 63 3.70 16.01 7.19
C ASP A 63 3.33 16.13 5.72
N LYS A 64 2.42 17.07 5.41
CA LYS A 64 2.01 17.38 4.05
C LYS A 64 3.17 17.90 3.21
N ALA A 65 3.96 18.85 3.73
CA ALA A 65 5.11 19.42 3.02
C ALA A 65 6.20 18.37 2.75
N ILE A 66 6.49 17.48 3.71
CA ILE A 66 7.44 16.37 3.52
C ILE A 66 6.94 15.45 2.40
N PHE A 67 5.65 15.10 2.41
CA PHE A 67 5.07 14.25 1.38
C PHE A 67 5.03 14.90 0.01
N GLU A 68 4.58 16.15 -0.12
CA GLU A 68 4.58 16.83 -1.42
C GLU A 68 6.01 16.97 -1.98
N SER A 69 6.99 17.30 -1.12
CA SER A 69 8.40 17.32 -1.51
C SER A 69 8.89 15.98 -2.04
N SER A 70 8.40 14.87 -1.50
CA SER A 70 8.76 13.51 -1.97
C SER A 70 8.27 13.23 -3.39
N GLN A 71 7.21 13.91 -3.82
CA GLN A 71 6.62 13.76 -5.16
C GLN A 71 7.17 14.80 -6.16
N HIS A 72 7.83 15.84 -5.66
CA HIS A 72 8.35 16.97 -6.43
C HIS A 72 9.83 17.23 -6.10
N GLU A 73 10.72 16.30 -6.51
CA GLU A 73 12.16 16.40 -6.22
C GLU A 73 12.79 17.71 -6.73
N GLY A 74 12.29 18.26 -7.83
CA GLY A 74 12.73 19.55 -8.37
C GLY A 74 12.38 20.77 -7.51
N GLU A 75 11.48 20.61 -6.53
CA GLU A 75 11.05 21.66 -5.61
C GLU A 75 11.59 21.45 -4.18
N ALA A 76 12.53 20.52 -3.96
CA ALA A 76 13.03 20.17 -2.64
C ALA A 76 13.53 21.38 -1.83
N ALA A 77 14.22 22.34 -2.47
CA ALA A 77 14.69 23.56 -1.81
C ALA A 77 13.54 24.47 -1.32
N LYS A 78 12.46 24.57 -2.10
CA LYS A 78 11.26 25.33 -1.73
C LYS A 78 10.59 24.67 -0.53
N TYR A 79 10.37 23.36 -0.58
CA TYR A 79 9.77 22.63 0.53
C TYR A 79 10.66 22.63 1.79
N ALA A 80 11.98 22.60 1.65
CA ALA A 80 12.89 22.75 2.78
C ALA A 80 12.70 24.11 3.48
N GLY A 81 12.55 25.20 2.70
CA GLY A 81 12.23 26.52 3.23
C GLY A 81 10.89 26.54 3.99
N ILE A 82 9.85 25.94 3.41
CA ILE A 82 8.52 25.85 4.04
C ILE A 82 8.59 25.05 5.34
N ILE A 83 9.25 23.88 5.34
CA ILE A 83 9.36 23.04 6.54
C ILE A 83 10.13 23.74 7.66
N ARG A 84 11.19 24.49 7.34
CA ARG A 84 11.92 25.31 8.32
C ARG A 84 11.03 26.40 8.93
N ASP A 85 10.25 27.10 8.11
CA ASP A 85 9.29 28.11 8.60
C ASP A 85 8.22 27.48 9.52
N LEU A 86 7.59 26.39 9.06
CA LEU A 86 6.58 25.67 9.85
C LEU A 86 7.16 25.14 11.16
N SER A 87 8.39 24.62 11.15
CA SER A 87 9.08 24.13 12.35
C SER A 87 9.37 25.28 13.33
N SER A 88 9.78 26.44 12.82
CA SER A 88 9.99 27.64 13.65
C SER A 88 8.68 28.12 14.28
N LYS A 89 7.57 28.15 13.52
CA LYS A 89 6.24 28.51 14.03
C LYS A 89 5.76 27.51 15.08
N ALA A 90 5.96 26.20 14.85
CA ALA A 90 5.65 25.15 15.82
C ALA A 90 6.44 25.32 17.12
N ILE A 91 7.75 25.58 17.04
CA ILE A 91 8.58 25.84 18.23
C ILE A 91 7.99 27.02 19.04
N GLY A 92 7.63 28.12 18.38
CA GLY A 92 7.03 29.27 19.04
C GLY A 92 5.70 28.94 19.75
N ALA A 93 4.82 28.18 19.08
CA ALA A 93 3.54 27.75 19.65
C ALA A 93 3.74 26.83 20.87
N VAL A 94 4.63 25.83 20.76
CA VAL A 94 4.93 24.87 21.83
C VAL A 94 5.64 25.56 23.00
N GLN A 95 6.51 26.54 22.75
CA GLN A 95 7.16 27.33 23.80
C GLN A 95 6.15 28.14 24.62
N LEU A 96 5.13 28.73 23.97
CA LEU A 96 4.07 29.46 24.67
C LEU A 96 3.28 28.53 25.59
N GLU A 97 2.93 27.34 25.11
CA GLU A 97 2.24 26.32 25.91
C GLU A 97 3.12 25.82 27.07
N ARG A 98 4.40 25.59 26.81
CA ARG A 98 5.40 25.20 27.82
C ARG A 98 5.46 26.19 28.97
N GLN A 99 5.53 27.49 28.69
CA GLN A 99 5.55 28.53 29.73
C GLN A 99 4.27 28.53 30.57
N ASN A 100 3.12 28.19 29.99
CA ASN A 100 1.87 28.10 30.73
C ASN A 100 1.87 26.90 31.69
N TYR A 101 2.36 25.73 31.26
CA TYR A 101 2.47 24.56 32.13
C TYR A 101 3.57 24.67 33.18
N GLU A 102 4.64 25.39 32.88
CA GLU A 102 5.69 25.71 33.85
C GLU A 102 5.13 26.56 35.00
N LYS A 103 4.32 27.59 34.69
CA LYS A 103 3.62 28.39 35.71
C LYS A 103 2.62 27.58 36.54
N GLN A 104 2.06 26.51 35.97
CA GLN A 104 1.15 25.60 36.66
C GLN A 104 1.88 24.49 37.43
N GLY A 105 3.21 24.42 37.36
CA GLY A 105 4.01 23.39 38.03
C GLY A 105 3.86 21.98 37.45
N LEU A 106 3.38 21.86 36.20
CA LEU A 106 3.15 20.58 35.53
C LEU A 106 4.43 20.06 34.85
N VAL A 107 5.37 19.58 35.65
CA VAL A 107 6.73 19.18 35.21
C VAL A 107 6.72 18.14 34.08
N ASP A 108 5.89 17.10 34.18
CA ASP A 108 5.82 16.05 33.15
C ASP A 108 5.34 16.60 31.79
N ARG A 109 4.43 17.58 31.82
CA ARG A 109 3.95 18.25 30.60
C ARG A 109 5.02 19.13 29.99
N VAL A 110 5.77 19.87 30.82
CA VAL A 110 6.91 20.68 30.38
C VAL A 110 7.96 19.80 29.70
N ALA A 111 8.34 18.67 30.31
CA ALA A 111 9.31 17.74 29.73
C ALA A 111 8.85 17.17 28.38
N SER A 112 7.55 16.86 28.25
CA SER A 112 6.98 16.42 26.97
C SER A 112 7.04 17.50 25.89
N LEU A 113 6.81 18.77 26.25
CA LEU A 113 6.88 19.88 25.29
C LEU A 113 8.34 20.24 24.95
N ASP A 114 9.27 20.13 25.90
CA ASP A 114 10.70 20.24 25.63
C ASP A 114 11.15 19.20 24.61
N HIS A 115 10.68 17.95 24.73
CA HIS A 115 10.94 16.93 23.73
C HIS A 115 10.38 17.31 22.35
N ALA A 116 9.15 17.82 22.28
CA ALA A 116 8.54 18.28 21.02
C ALA A 116 9.32 19.44 20.37
N ILE A 117 9.81 20.40 21.18
CA ILE A 117 10.68 21.48 20.70
C ILE A 117 11.96 20.91 20.08
N GLU A 118 12.61 19.96 20.74
CA GLU A 118 13.82 19.31 20.20
C GLU A 118 13.55 18.55 18.90
N GLN A 119 12.38 17.90 18.76
CA GLN A 119 12.00 17.26 17.48
C GLN A 119 11.86 18.28 16.34
N HIS A 120 11.26 19.45 16.60
CA HIS A 120 11.13 20.50 15.58
C HIS A 120 12.47 21.18 15.26
N LYS A 121 13.36 21.35 16.25
CA LYS A 121 14.73 21.83 16.00
C LYS A 121 15.50 20.85 15.11
N PHE A 122 15.45 19.56 15.45
CA PHE A 122 16.07 18.51 14.64
C PHE A 122 15.58 18.56 13.20
N LEU A 123 14.26 18.66 13.00
CA LEU A 123 13.66 18.78 11.66
C LEU A 123 14.16 20.01 10.90
N SER A 124 14.24 21.17 11.56
CA SER A 124 14.70 22.42 10.95
C SER A 124 16.17 22.36 10.52
N GLU A 125 17.02 21.76 11.37
CA GLU A 125 18.46 21.61 11.11
C GLU A 125 18.74 20.57 10.03
N ARG A 126 18.05 19.41 10.09
CA ARG A 126 18.26 18.26 9.20
C ARG A 126 17.23 18.17 8.07
N THR A 127 16.57 19.28 7.71
CA THR A 127 15.43 19.26 6.77
C THR A 127 15.79 18.59 5.44
N GLU A 128 16.97 18.89 4.89
CA GLU A 128 17.40 18.35 3.60
C GLU A 128 17.63 16.83 3.65
N ASP A 129 18.21 16.32 4.75
CA ASP A 129 18.40 14.88 4.96
C ASP A 129 17.06 14.16 5.15
N VAL A 130 16.16 14.76 5.93
CA VAL A 130 14.79 14.27 6.12
C VAL A 130 14.08 14.18 4.77
N LEU A 131 14.12 15.24 3.95
CA LEU A 131 13.48 15.25 2.64
C LEU A 131 14.09 14.23 1.68
N LYS A 132 15.41 14.07 1.68
CA LYS A 132 16.12 13.09 0.85
C LYS A 132 15.71 11.66 1.19
N VAL A 133 15.65 11.31 2.47
CA VAL A 133 15.22 9.97 2.90
C VAL A 133 13.72 9.79 2.66
N ALA A 134 12.89 10.78 2.99
CA ALA A 134 11.44 10.72 2.81
C ALA A 134 11.05 10.57 1.33
N SER A 135 11.75 11.24 0.40
CA SER A 135 11.61 11.07 -1.04
C SER A 135 11.76 9.60 -1.45
N LYS A 136 12.91 8.98 -1.13
CA LYS A 136 13.17 7.58 -1.46
C LYS A 136 12.21 6.61 -0.76
N PHE A 137 11.90 6.88 0.50
CA PHE A 137 11.00 6.04 1.30
C PHE A 137 9.58 6.05 0.72
N TYR A 138 9.01 7.23 0.48
CA TYR A 138 7.66 7.34 -0.07
C TYR A 138 7.58 6.89 -1.52
N ALA A 139 8.62 7.08 -2.34
CA ALA A 139 8.65 6.51 -3.69
C ALA A 139 8.49 4.98 -3.67
N GLU A 140 9.22 4.27 -2.80
CA GLU A 140 9.05 2.81 -2.67
C GLU A 140 7.67 2.46 -2.10
N LYS A 141 7.16 3.20 -1.11
CA LYS A 141 5.82 2.95 -0.55
C LYS A 141 4.70 3.15 -1.55
N MET A 142 4.82 4.11 -2.46
CA MET A 142 3.86 4.32 -3.54
C MET A 142 3.91 3.16 -4.55
N LEU A 143 5.11 2.68 -4.92
CA LEU A 143 5.24 1.49 -5.77
C LEU A 143 4.62 0.25 -5.10
N GLU A 144 4.87 0.02 -3.81
CA GLU A 144 4.27 -1.09 -3.08
C GLU A 144 2.73 -1.01 -3.05
N LEU A 145 2.19 0.20 -2.94
CA LEU A 145 0.76 0.45 -2.95
C LEU A 145 0.16 0.12 -4.32
N ASP A 146 0.79 0.59 -5.40
CA ASP A 146 0.35 0.32 -6.78
C ASP A 146 0.40 -1.18 -7.11
N GLU A 147 1.47 -1.88 -6.73
CA GLU A 147 1.53 -3.34 -6.90
C GLU A 147 0.41 -4.05 -6.11
N SER A 148 0.07 -3.54 -4.93
CA SER A 148 -1.00 -4.09 -4.08
C SER A 148 -2.39 -3.82 -4.67
N THR A 149 -2.64 -2.62 -5.21
CA THR A 149 -3.92 -2.29 -5.85
C THR A 149 -4.15 -3.15 -7.09
N GLU A 150 -3.14 -3.29 -7.95
CA GLU A 150 -3.23 -4.16 -9.12
C GLU A 150 -3.49 -5.63 -8.75
N ARG A 151 -2.79 -6.14 -7.73
CA ARG A 151 -3.02 -7.51 -7.22
C ARG A 151 -4.47 -7.68 -6.76
N LYS A 152 -5.01 -6.71 -6.01
CA LYS A 152 -6.42 -6.73 -5.57
C LYS A 152 -7.40 -6.68 -6.73
N GLU A 153 -7.10 -5.93 -7.79
CA GLU A 153 -7.93 -5.92 -8.99
C GLU A 153 -7.94 -7.28 -9.71
N ARG A 154 -6.78 -7.94 -9.82
CA ARG A 154 -6.69 -9.29 -10.39
C ARG A 154 -7.44 -10.30 -9.53
N ASP A 155 -7.30 -10.23 -8.22
CA ASP A 155 -8.04 -11.08 -7.27
C ASP A 155 -9.55 -10.89 -7.40
N LYS A 156 -10.03 -9.64 -7.52
CA LYS A 156 -11.45 -9.33 -7.77
C LYS A 156 -11.94 -9.93 -9.09
N LYS A 157 -11.17 -9.81 -10.17
CA LYS A 157 -11.51 -10.40 -11.48
C LYS A 157 -11.63 -11.93 -11.38
N ARG A 158 -10.72 -12.60 -10.66
CA ARG A 158 -10.78 -14.05 -10.43
C ARG A 158 -12.02 -14.44 -9.62
N SER A 159 -12.26 -13.75 -8.50
CA SER A 159 -13.44 -14.00 -7.67
C SER A 159 -14.74 -13.82 -8.46
N HIS A 160 -14.83 -12.79 -9.30
CA HIS A 160 -15.98 -12.57 -10.18
C HIS A 160 -16.17 -13.74 -11.16
N ALA A 161 -15.11 -14.16 -11.85
CA ALA A 161 -15.16 -15.27 -12.81
C ALA A 161 -15.50 -16.63 -12.14
N GLU A 162 -15.08 -16.83 -10.89
CA GLU A 162 -15.47 -18.01 -10.09
C GLU A 162 -16.96 -17.97 -9.73
N ASN A 163 -17.45 -16.81 -9.28
CA ASN A 163 -18.87 -16.63 -8.95
C ASN A 163 -19.77 -16.85 -10.16
N GLU A 164 -19.42 -16.28 -11.33
CA GLU A 164 -20.16 -16.50 -12.57
C GLU A 164 -20.20 -17.99 -12.95
N GLU A 165 -19.09 -18.72 -12.79
CA GLU A 165 -19.08 -20.14 -13.08
C GLU A 165 -19.93 -20.95 -12.09
N GLN A 166 -19.95 -20.58 -10.80
CA GLN A 166 -20.86 -21.20 -9.85
C GLN A 166 -22.33 -20.97 -10.24
N VAL A 167 -22.68 -19.76 -10.69
CA VAL A 167 -24.02 -19.44 -11.19
C VAL A 167 -24.36 -20.29 -12.41
N LEU A 168 -23.43 -20.41 -13.36
CA LEU A 168 -23.61 -21.26 -14.54
C LEU A 168 -23.77 -22.74 -14.17
N LYS A 169 -22.96 -23.27 -13.24
CA LYS A 169 -23.08 -24.64 -12.72
C LYS A 169 -24.46 -24.88 -12.10
N LYS A 170 -24.98 -23.93 -11.32
CA LYS A 170 -26.33 -24.01 -10.75
C LYS A 170 -27.41 -24.02 -11.84
N ARG A 171 -27.31 -23.14 -12.84
CA ARG A 171 -28.25 -23.11 -13.98
C ARG A 171 -28.21 -24.41 -14.79
N GLU A 172 -27.03 -24.93 -15.10
CA GLU A 172 -26.87 -26.20 -15.79
C GLU A 172 -27.47 -27.37 -15.00
N LEU A 173 -27.25 -27.41 -13.68
CA LEU A 173 -27.82 -28.45 -12.82
C LEU A 173 -29.35 -28.38 -12.79
N ALA A 174 -29.91 -27.17 -12.68
CA ALA A 174 -31.35 -26.95 -12.75
C ALA A 174 -31.94 -27.43 -14.09
N GLY A 175 -31.32 -27.04 -15.22
CA GLY A 175 -31.74 -27.48 -16.55
C GLY A 175 -31.62 -29.00 -16.74
N ARG A 176 -30.56 -29.63 -16.23
CA ARG A 176 -30.43 -31.10 -16.24
C ARG A 176 -31.54 -31.78 -15.45
N ASN A 177 -31.94 -31.23 -14.30
CA ASN A 177 -33.01 -31.78 -13.49
C ASN A 177 -34.38 -31.64 -14.16
N GLU A 178 -34.62 -30.52 -14.85
CA GLU A 178 -35.83 -30.30 -15.63
C GLU A 178 -35.93 -31.26 -16.81
N ARG A 179 -34.87 -31.39 -17.62
CA ARG A 179 -34.81 -32.39 -18.71
C ARG A 179 -35.03 -33.82 -18.20
N LYS A 180 -34.47 -34.18 -17.03
CA LYS A 180 -34.76 -35.48 -16.40
C LYS A 180 -36.23 -35.67 -16.05
N ARG A 181 -36.96 -34.61 -15.67
CA ARG A 181 -38.41 -34.66 -15.40
C ARG A 181 -39.20 -34.82 -16.70
N GLU A 182 -38.85 -34.11 -17.75
CA GLU A 182 -39.48 -34.22 -19.07
C GLU A 182 -39.29 -35.62 -19.67
N LEU A 183 -38.07 -36.17 -19.61
CA LEU A 183 -37.74 -37.52 -20.09
C LEU A 183 -38.58 -38.63 -19.43
N ARG A 184 -39.19 -38.39 -18.26
CA ARG A 184 -40.09 -39.34 -17.58
C ARG A 184 -41.50 -39.34 -18.17
N LYS A 185 -41.90 -38.26 -18.86
CA LYS A 185 -43.22 -38.09 -19.48
C LYS A 185 -43.28 -38.56 -20.94
N MET A 186 -42.12 -38.77 -21.59
CA MET A 186 -42.00 -39.14 -23.01
C MET A 186 -42.14 -40.64 -23.29
N GLY A 187 -42.49 -40.99 -24.53
CA GLY A 187 -42.50 -42.37 -25.03
C GLY A 187 -41.09 -42.97 -25.22
N ARG A 188 -40.99 -44.31 -25.35
CA ARG A 188 -39.70 -45.04 -25.44
C ARG A 188 -38.77 -44.57 -26.57
N LYS A 189 -39.32 -44.25 -27.76
CA LYS A 189 -38.54 -43.82 -28.93
C LYS A 189 -38.05 -42.37 -28.78
N GLU A 190 -38.93 -41.46 -28.39
CA GLU A 190 -38.62 -40.05 -28.12
C GLU A 190 -37.55 -39.91 -27.02
N ARG A 191 -37.67 -40.69 -25.95
CA ARG A 191 -36.71 -40.71 -24.85
C ARG A 191 -35.31 -41.15 -25.29
N LYS A 192 -35.18 -42.02 -26.30
CA LYS A 192 -33.88 -42.44 -26.83
C LYS A 192 -33.22 -41.30 -27.62
N LEU A 193 -33.97 -40.60 -28.46
CA LEU A 193 -33.48 -39.46 -29.24
C LEU A 193 -33.07 -38.30 -28.32
N ALA A 194 -33.94 -37.94 -27.36
CA ALA A 194 -33.65 -36.88 -26.40
C ALA A 194 -32.39 -37.18 -25.56
N LYS A 195 -32.16 -38.44 -25.17
CA LYS A 195 -30.92 -38.85 -24.48
C LYS A 195 -29.67 -38.79 -25.36
N GLN A 196 -29.78 -39.01 -26.66
CA GLN A 196 -28.64 -38.86 -27.57
C GLN A 196 -28.26 -37.37 -27.71
N GLN A 197 -29.25 -36.50 -27.86
CA GLN A 197 -29.02 -35.05 -27.89
C GLN A 197 -28.40 -34.54 -26.59
N ASP A 198 -28.94 -34.97 -25.43
CA ASP A 198 -28.44 -34.56 -24.11
C ASP A 198 -26.96 -34.96 -23.89
N LYS A 199 -26.51 -36.07 -24.50
CA LYS A 199 -25.10 -36.49 -24.46
C LYS A 199 -24.20 -35.58 -25.30
N LEU A 200 -24.67 -35.17 -26.49
CA LEU A 200 -23.93 -34.24 -27.35
C LEU A 200 -23.79 -32.87 -26.67
N ASP A 201 -24.87 -32.37 -26.08
CA ASP A 201 -24.86 -31.09 -25.35
C ASP A 201 -23.96 -31.14 -24.10
N GLN A 202 -23.91 -32.30 -23.43
CA GLN A 202 -22.98 -32.51 -22.30
C GLN A 202 -21.53 -32.50 -22.74
N ALA A 203 -21.18 -33.18 -23.83
CA ALA A 203 -19.82 -33.17 -24.37
C ALA A 203 -19.37 -31.76 -24.75
N ALA A 204 -20.22 -31.00 -25.44
CA ALA A 204 -19.94 -29.60 -25.80
C ALA A 204 -19.77 -28.68 -24.57
N SER A 205 -20.60 -28.86 -23.53
CA SER A 205 -20.47 -28.12 -22.26
C SER A 205 -19.17 -28.48 -21.53
N GLU A 206 -18.77 -29.75 -21.54
CA GLU A 206 -17.52 -30.21 -20.91
C GLU A 206 -16.27 -29.64 -21.62
N GLU A 207 -16.25 -29.61 -22.95
CA GLU A 207 -15.17 -28.95 -23.71
C GLU A 207 -15.05 -27.47 -23.37
N GLN A 208 -16.17 -26.75 -23.26
CA GLN A 208 -16.17 -25.35 -22.83
C GLN A 208 -15.66 -25.17 -21.39
N LYS A 209 -15.99 -26.09 -20.48
CA LYS A 209 -15.46 -26.09 -19.10
C LYS A 209 -13.96 -26.31 -19.08
N VAL A 210 -13.45 -27.25 -19.86
CA VAL A 210 -12.00 -27.50 -19.98
C VAL A 210 -11.29 -26.28 -20.55
N ALA A 211 -11.85 -25.65 -21.59
CA ALA A 211 -11.28 -24.42 -22.16
C ALA A 211 -11.24 -23.27 -21.14
N ARG A 212 -12.29 -23.11 -20.32
CA ARG A 212 -12.32 -22.13 -19.23
C ARG A 212 -11.31 -22.48 -18.12
N GLY A 213 -11.17 -23.75 -17.77
CA GLY A 213 -10.18 -24.24 -16.80
C GLY A 213 -8.75 -23.90 -17.23
N LYS A 214 -8.39 -24.21 -18.49
CA LYS A 214 -7.08 -23.85 -19.06
C LYS A 214 -6.81 -22.35 -19.05
N LYS A 215 -7.82 -21.51 -19.34
CA LYS A 215 -7.68 -20.05 -19.25
C LYS A 215 -7.37 -19.58 -17.83
N ARG A 216 -7.94 -20.21 -16.81
CA ARG A 216 -7.66 -19.90 -15.39
C ARG A 216 -6.26 -20.29 -14.98
N GLU A 217 -5.83 -21.49 -15.38
CA GLU A 217 -4.47 -21.96 -15.11
C GLU A 217 -3.44 -21.02 -15.75
N ALA A 218 -3.67 -20.61 -17.00
CA ALA A 218 -2.81 -19.64 -17.68
C ALA A 218 -2.79 -18.27 -16.96
N ALA A 219 -3.95 -17.76 -16.54
CA ALA A 219 -4.02 -16.50 -15.79
C ALA A 219 -3.31 -16.59 -14.42
N ALA A 220 -3.43 -17.73 -13.72
CA ALA A 220 -2.74 -17.96 -12.46
C ALA A 220 -1.22 -18.07 -12.63
N GLN A 221 -0.75 -18.71 -13.72
CA GLN A 221 0.67 -18.75 -14.05
C GLN A 221 1.23 -17.37 -14.38
N GLU A 222 0.47 -16.55 -15.11
CA GLU A 222 0.88 -15.17 -15.42
C GLU A 222 0.94 -14.30 -14.16
N ASP A 223 -0.03 -14.43 -13.26
CA ASP A 223 0.00 -13.77 -11.95
C ASP A 223 1.25 -14.12 -11.13
N LEU A 224 1.67 -15.39 -11.17
CA LEU A 224 2.89 -15.85 -10.50
C LEU A 224 4.14 -15.20 -11.12
N ARG A 225 4.23 -15.18 -12.45
CA ARG A 225 5.34 -14.52 -13.17
C ARG A 225 5.43 -13.03 -12.83
N ILE A 226 4.30 -12.32 -12.80
CA ILE A 226 4.25 -10.91 -12.43
C ILE A 226 4.78 -10.72 -11.00
N ARG A 227 4.36 -11.58 -10.05
CA ARG A 227 4.83 -11.51 -8.66
C ARG A 227 6.32 -11.79 -8.52
N GLU A 228 6.83 -12.80 -9.24
CA GLU A 228 8.26 -13.12 -9.24
C GLU A 228 9.07 -11.96 -9.80
N LYS A 229 8.63 -11.35 -10.91
CA LYS A 229 9.26 -10.17 -11.48
C LYS A 229 9.25 -8.98 -10.52
N GLN A 230 8.10 -8.67 -9.91
CA GLN A 230 8.01 -7.61 -8.90
C GLN A 230 8.96 -7.86 -7.72
N GLN A 231 9.09 -9.11 -7.26
CA GLN A 231 10.02 -9.46 -6.20
C GLN A 231 11.48 -9.30 -6.64
N GLN A 232 11.82 -9.69 -7.87
CA GLN A 232 13.15 -9.50 -8.44
C GLN A 232 13.50 -8.01 -8.53
N ASP A 233 12.59 -7.19 -9.05
CA ASP A 233 12.79 -5.74 -9.17
C ASP A 233 13.00 -5.09 -7.78
N ARG A 234 12.25 -5.52 -6.76
CA ARG A 234 12.45 -5.07 -5.37
C ARG A 234 13.82 -5.44 -4.83
N ASN A 235 14.26 -6.68 -5.08
CA ASN A 235 15.58 -7.14 -4.65
C ASN A 235 16.70 -6.37 -5.35
N ILE A 236 16.59 -6.12 -6.66
CA ILE A 236 17.57 -5.31 -7.41
C ILE A 236 17.66 -3.90 -6.81
N ARG A 237 16.53 -3.23 -6.58
CA ARG A 237 16.52 -1.90 -5.94
C ARG A 237 17.13 -1.93 -4.53
N GLN A 238 16.94 -3.03 -3.80
CA GLN A 238 17.53 -3.22 -2.48
C GLN A 238 19.04 -3.39 -2.53
N ASP A 239 19.55 -4.17 -3.50
CA ASP A 239 20.98 -4.38 -3.71
C ASP A 239 21.68 -3.09 -4.13
N GLU A 240 21.12 -2.35 -5.11
CA GLU A 240 21.62 -1.03 -5.54
C GLU A 240 21.75 -0.04 -4.37
N ARG A 241 20.78 -0.05 -3.44
CA ARG A 241 20.84 0.79 -2.24
C ARG A 241 21.96 0.36 -1.30
N SER A 242 22.16 -0.95 -1.10
CA SER A 242 23.21 -1.46 -0.21
C SER A 242 24.63 -1.20 -0.73
N GLU A 243 24.81 -1.22 -2.05
CA GLU A 243 26.08 -0.86 -2.70
C GLU A 243 26.35 0.64 -2.62
N SER A 244 25.32 1.49 -2.68
CA SER A 244 25.47 2.95 -2.56
C SER A 244 25.76 3.46 -1.14
N SER A 245 25.63 2.59 -0.13
CA SER A 245 25.84 2.90 1.29
C SER A 245 27.12 2.28 1.88
N SER A 246 27.91 1.57 1.06
CA SER A 246 29.21 0.95 1.42
C SER A 246 30.38 1.81 0.96
#